data_AF-A0A2V5NHT5-F1
#
_entry.id   AF-A0A2V5NHT5-F1
#
_cell.length_a   1.000
_cell.length_b   1.000
_cell.length_c   1.000
_cell.angle_alpha   90.00
_cell.angle_beta   90.00
_cell.angle_gamma   90.00
#
_symmetry.space_group_name_H-M   'P 1'
#
loop_
_entity.id
_entity.type
_entity.pdbx_description
1 polymer ?
#
loop_
_entity_poly.entity_id
_entity_poly.type
_entity_poly.pdbx_seq_one_letter_code
_entity_poly.pdbx_strand_id
1 'polypeptide(L)' 'MKPYLAVTEESVIPYEEMALRSHRRVATLRSDVARLRKRYRLILREEVRGTVMEAAEVDDELRHLCRTLVAT' A
#
# COMPACT_ATOMS: atom_id res chain seq x y z
N MET A 1 -3.61 -7.54 8.69
CA MET A 1 -3.59 -6.60 7.54
C MET A 1 -3.13 -7.38 6.31
N LYS A 2 -3.79 -7.28 5.14
CA LYS A 2 -3.39 -8.10 3.97
C LYS A 2 -2.00 -7.62 3.47
N PRO A 3 -0.96 -8.47 3.46
CA PRO A 3 0.44 -8.06 3.27
C PRO A 3 0.72 -7.39 1.90
N TYR A 4 -0.13 -7.63 0.91
CA TYR A 4 0.02 -7.11 -0.45
C TYR A 4 -0.07 -5.59 -0.60
N LEU A 5 -0.54 -4.87 0.42
CA LEU A 5 -0.67 -3.40 0.37
C LEU A 5 0.56 -2.64 0.91
N ALA A 6 1.37 -3.28 1.77
CA ALA A 6 2.52 -2.66 2.43
C ALA A 6 3.85 -2.82 1.66
N VAL A 7 3.87 -3.63 0.60
CA VAL A 7 5.11 -4.02 -0.09
C VAL A 7 5.61 -2.94 -1.04
N THR A 8 6.81 -2.45 -0.75
CA THR A 8 7.73 -1.76 -1.67
C THR A 8 8.41 -2.79 -2.57
N GLU A 9 7.84 -2.92 -3.76
CA GLU A 9 8.42 -3.40 -5.03
C GLU A 9 9.01 -4.82 -5.19
N GLU A 10 9.34 -5.60 -4.15
CA GLU A 10 10.01 -6.90 -4.42
C GLU A 10 9.58 -8.14 -3.60
N SER A 11 8.47 -8.09 -2.84
CA SER A 11 7.77 -9.35 -2.54
C SER A 11 6.92 -9.67 -3.76
N VAL A 12 7.26 -10.72 -4.50
CA VAL A 12 6.56 -11.17 -5.71
C VAL A 12 5.06 -11.29 -5.44
N ILE A 13 4.30 -10.25 -5.76
CA ILE A 13 2.84 -10.29 -5.67
C ILE A 13 2.42 -11.29 -6.73
N PRO A 14 1.75 -12.41 -6.38
CA PRO A 14 1.41 -13.45 -7.33
C PRO A 14 0.21 -13.00 -8.16
N TYR A 15 0.40 -11.99 -9.00
CA TYR A 15 -0.64 -11.38 -9.82
C TYR A 15 -1.29 -12.41 -10.74
N GLU A 16 -0.51 -13.38 -11.21
CA GLU A 16 -0.95 -14.50 -12.04
C GLU A 16 -1.93 -15.39 -11.27
N GLU A 17 -1.58 -15.81 -10.04
CA GLU A 17 -2.45 -16.62 -9.18
C GLU A 17 -3.71 -15.87 -8.76
N MET A 18 -3.57 -14.59 -8.39
CA MET A 18 -4.69 -13.73 -8.00
C MET A 18 -5.65 -13.51 -9.18
N ALA A 19 -5.12 -13.35 -10.39
CA ALA A 19 -5.90 -13.18 -11.61
C ALA A 19 -6.70 -14.45 -11.93
N LEU A 20 -6.07 -15.62 -11.82
CA LEU A 20 -6.72 -16.92 -11.99
C LEU A 20 -7.88 -17.09 -11.00
N ARG A 21 -7.62 -16.86 -9.70
CA ARG A 21 -8.67 -16.98 -8.65
C ARG A 21 -9.80 -15.97 -8.82
N SER A 22 -9.49 -14.78 -9.33
CA SER A 22 -10.47 -13.69 -9.50
C SER A 22 -11.16 -13.71 -10.86
N HIS A 23 -10.83 -14.66 -11.76
CA HIS A 23 -11.30 -14.72 -13.15
C HIS A 23 -11.10 -13.40 -13.92
N ARG A 24 -10.01 -12.69 -13.63
CA ARG A 24 -9.66 -11.39 -14.24
C ARG A 24 -8.39 -11.53 -15.05
N ARG A 25 -8.22 -10.66 -16.05
CA ARG A 25 -6.94 -10.55 -16.77
C ARG A 25 -5.86 -9.97 -15.86
N VAL A 26 -4.65 -10.52 -15.90
CA VAL A 26 -3.50 -10.06 -15.10
C VAL A 26 -3.23 -8.57 -15.30
N ALA A 27 -3.29 -8.08 -16.55
CA ALA A 27 -3.07 -6.66 -16.87
C ALA A 27 -4.11 -5.74 -16.19
N THR A 28 -5.38 -6.16 -16.16
CA THR A 28 -6.45 -5.43 -15.47
C THR A 28 -6.21 -5.43 -13.96
N LEU A 29 -5.85 -6.58 -13.39
CA LEU A 29 -5.56 -6.70 -11.96
C LEU A 29 -4.38 -5.82 -11.53
N ARG A 30 -3.29 -5.81 -12.31
CA ARG A 30 -2.13 -4.93 -12.05
C ARG A 30 -2.53 -3.46 -12.04
N SER A 31 -3.33 -3.04 -13.03
CA SER A 31 -3.83 -1.67 -13.13
C SER A 31 -4.74 -1.29 -11.97
N ASP A 32 -5.64 -2.20 -11.57
CA ASP A 32 -6.53 -2.01 -10.42
C ASP A 32 -5.77 -1.91 -9.11
N VAL A 33 -4.77 -2.77 -8.89
CA VAL A 33 -3.92 -2.75 -7.70
C VAL A 33 -3.06 -1.49 -7.64
N ALA A 34 -2.47 -1.06 -8.77
CA ALA A 34 -1.73 0.20 -8.82
C ALA A 34 -2.60 1.40 -8.45
N ARG A 35 -3.83 1.47 -8.99
CA ARG A 35 -4.82 2.49 -8.65
C ARG A 35 -5.26 2.41 -7.18
N LEU A 36 -5.44 1.20 -6.65
CA LEU A 36 -5.78 1.00 -5.24
C LEU A 36 -4.65 1.48 -4.33
N ARG A 37 -3.40 1.11 -4.63
CA ARG A 37 -2.21 1.57 -3.89
C ARG A 37 -2.08 3.08 -3.89
N LYS A 38 -2.31 3.73 -5.04
CA LYS A 38 -2.29 5.20 -5.14
C LYS A 38 -3.36 5.84 -4.23
N ARG A 39 -4.61 5.36 -4.31
CA ARG A 39 -5.71 5.86 -3.47
C ARG A 39 -5.48 5.61 -1.98
N TYR A 40 -5.02 4.42 -1.63
CA TYR A 40 -4.69 4.04 -0.26
C TYR A 40 -3.61 4.96 0.31
N ARG A 41 -2.53 5.21 -0.45
CA ARG A 41 -1.46 6.14 -0.02
C ARG A 41 -1.95 7.56 0.17
N LEU A 42 -2.85 8.04 -0.68
CA LEU A 42 -3.45 9.38 -0.53
C LEU A 42 -4.21 9.48 0.79
N ILE A 43 -5.17 8.57 1.00
CA ILE A 43 -6.01 8.55 2.21
C ILE A 43 -5.14 8.41 3.46
N LEU A 44 -4.20 7.45 3.47
CA LEU A 44 -3.31 7.24 4.60
C LEU A 44 -2.48 8.49 4.92
N ARG A 45 -2.01 9.22 3.89
CA ARG A 45 -1.26 10.47 4.08
C ARG A 45 -2.13 11.56 4.70
N GLU A 46 -3.41 11.66 4.30
CA GLU A 46 -4.37 12.59 4.89
C GLU A 46 -4.67 12.24 6.36
N GLU A 47 -4.86 10.97 6.68
CA GLU A 47 -5.08 10.52 8.05
C GLU A 47 -3.87 10.83 8.96
N VAL A 48 -2.65 10.50 8.51
CA VAL A 48 -1.41 10.78 9.26
C VAL A 48 -1.15 12.29 9.37
N ARG A 49 -1.60 13.09 8.40
CA ARG A 49 -1.55 14.55 8.53
C ARG A 49 -2.38 15.02 9.73
N GLY A 50 -3.49 14.36 10.06
CA GLY A 50 -4.28 14.67 11.25
C GLY A 50 -3.58 14.35 12.58
N THR A 51 -2.49 13.57 12.57
CA THR A 51 -1.85 13.06 13.79
C THR A 51 -0.53 13.74 14.15
N VAL A 52 0.10 14.44 13.20
CA VAL A 52 1.39 15.11 13.42
C VAL A 52 1.22 16.64 13.48
N MET A 53 2.22 17.36 13.99
CA MET A 53 2.09 18.81 14.22
C MET A 53 2.32 19.60 12.93
N GLU A 54 3.37 19.25 12.19
CA GLU A 54 3.82 19.98 11.02
C GLU A 54 3.64 19.17 9.73
N ALA A 55 3.23 19.84 8.64
CA ALA A 55 3.01 19.22 7.33
C ALA A 55 4.20 18.40 6.82
N ALA A 56 5.42 18.82 7.17
CA ALA A 56 6.67 18.17 6.77
C ALA A 56 6.89 16.80 7.44
N GLU A 57 6.25 16.53 8.58
CA GLU A 57 6.50 15.32 9.37
C GLU A 57 5.76 14.08 8.82
N VAL A 58 4.85 14.22 7.85
CA VAL A 58 4.04 13.08 7.37
C VAL A 58 4.90 11.95 6.83
N ASP A 59 5.93 12.28 6.04
CA ASP A 59 6.80 11.27 5.43
C ASP A 59 7.63 10.52 6.47
N ASP A 60 8.00 11.20 7.56
CA ASP A 60 8.77 10.64 8.66
C ASP A 60 7.90 9.70 9.50
N GLU A 61 6.68 10.14 9.80
CA GLU A 61 5.71 9.36 10.54
C GLU A 61 5.26 8.12 9.76
N LEU A 62 4.98 8.25 8.45
CA LEU A 62 4.68 7.09 7.60
C LEU A 62 5.80 6.06 7.60
N ARG A 63 7.08 6.50 7.53
CA ARG A 63 8.24 5.60 7.61
C ARG A 63 8.38 4.98 9.00
N HIS A 64 8.04 5.70 10.06
CA HIS A 64 8.01 5.15 11.42
C HIS A 64 6.95 4.05 11.54
N LEU A 65 5.70 4.34 11.15
CA LEU A 65 4.59 3.39 11.18
C LEU A 65 4.85 2.14 10.34
N CYS A 66 5.43 2.28 9.14
CA CYS A 66 5.80 1.11 8.33
C CYS A 66 6.83 0.22 9.05
N ARG A 67 7.82 0.80 9.74
CA ARG A 67 8.83 0.02 10.47
C ARG A 67 8.23 -0.69 11.68
N THR A 68 7.36 -0.02 12.44
CA THR A 68 6.77 -0.59 13.67
C THR A 68 5.70 -1.65 13.38
N LEU A 69 4.96 -1.52 12.28
CA LEU A 69 3.89 -2.46 11.91
C LEU A 69 4.34 -3.67 11.08
N VAL A 70 5.51 -3.59 10.43
CA VAL A 70 6.08 -4.71 9.65
C VAL A 70 7.04 -5.56 10.49
N ALA A 71 7.53 -5.04 11.61
CA ALA A 71 8.37 -5.77 12.56
C ALA A 71 7.59 -6.78 13.45
N THR A 72 6.34 -7.08 13.08
CA THR A 72 5.40 -7.95 13.81
C THR A 72 5.06 -9.19 13.01
#